data_AF-A0A0M2GSA9-F1
#
_entry.id   AF-A0A0M2GSA9-F1
#
_cell.length_a   1.000
_cell.length_b   1.000
_cell.length_c   1.000
_cell.angle_alpha   90.00
_cell.angle_beta   90.00
_cell.angle_gamma   90.00
#
_symmetry.space_group_name_H-M   'P 1'
#
loop_
_entity.id
_entity.type
_entity.pdbx_description
1 polymer ?
#
loop_
_entity_poly.entity_id
_entity_poly.type
_entity_poly.pdbx_seq_one_letter_code
_entity_poly.pdbx_strand_id
1 'polypeptide(L)'
;MTGSPSSPVVETTPRDGLGPRAAAILVFGSSAAVLVVEIVALRLLAPYLGLTLETSTLVIGIALTAIAFGSWLGGHIADQVDPRRLIGPSLGVSGAVVALTPAVLRTTAEWAPAVLLVIASLTILVPGALLSAVTPFVTKLRLTSLAETGTVVGRLSGIGTVGAIVGTVLTGFVLVSRLSVSGILLGLGALLVAGSAWVEWRTRGWRGTPTLALVVAAGGLAATVAPGGCDVETKYHCARVVSDPDGGDGRTLVLDGLRHSYVDIDEPTHLRFEYVRAIASVVDAAFPQREPLVAHHLGGGGLTLPRYLAATRPGTRSLVSEIDRGVVRINHDRLGLRSEGGIDVRVEDGRLGLRQLGSDSRDLVVGDAFGGVSVPWHLTTVEAMTDVRRVLNEEGLYVANLIDHGGMDFARAEVATLGETFEHVALLGEPADIGLGPTAASDGGNLVALASDQPVDLSAIQRALDARRTGWKITAGEDLTSWTGAAQVLTDDHAPVDQLLQPYSPQSGQ
;
A
#
# COMPACT_ATOMS: atom_id res chain seq x y z
N MET A 1 -90.02 -0.12 6.41
CA MET A 1 -89.30 0.78 5.47
C MET A 1 -88.54 1.75 6.35
N THR A 2 -87.22 1.81 6.49
CA THR A 2 -86.01 1.32 5.79
C THR A 2 -84.89 1.55 6.83
N GLY A 3 -83.98 0.63 7.20
CA GLY A 3 -83.11 -0.16 6.35
C GLY A 3 -81.82 0.62 6.02
N SER A 4 -80.83 0.59 6.94
CA SER A 4 -79.40 0.96 6.89
C SER A 4 -78.68 0.94 5.52
N PRO A 5 -77.55 1.66 5.27
CA PRO A 5 -76.30 1.38 6.00
C PRO A 5 -75.35 2.56 6.34
N SER A 6 -74.84 2.46 7.57
CA SER A 6 -73.51 2.89 7.99
C SER A 6 -72.44 2.33 7.04
N SER A 7 -71.65 3.21 6.42
CA SER A 7 -70.46 2.84 5.67
C SER A 7 -69.46 2.10 6.56
N PRO A 8 -68.82 1.02 6.08
CA PRO A 8 -67.79 0.33 6.84
C PRO A 8 -66.56 1.24 6.89
N VAL A 9 -66.08 1.50 8.11
CA VAL A 9 -64.69 1.93 8.33
C VAL A 9 -63.83 0.86 7.68
N VAL A 10 -63.11 1.24 6.61
CA VAL A 10 -62.09 0.39 6.01
C VAL A 10 -60.99 0.26 7.06
N GLU A 11 -61.05 -0.83 7.81
CA GLU A 11 -59.98 -1.32 8.65
C GLU A 11 -58.81 -1.65 7.72
N THR A 12 -57.90 -0.69 7.58
CA THR A 12 -56.66 -0.89 6.84
C THR A 12 -55.85 -1.95 7.57
N THR A 13 -55.78 -3.13 6.95
CA THR A 13 -54.88 -4.23 7.31
C THR A 13 -53.50 -3.66 7.62
N PRO A 14 -52.81 -4.09 8.69
CA PRO A 14 -51.49 -3.57 8.99
C PRO A 14 -50.58 -3.91 7.80
N ARG A 15 -50.18 -2.91 7.03
CA ARG A 15 -49.18 -3.08 5.97
C ARG A 15 -47.93 -3.61 6.66
N ASP A 16 -47.54 -4.85 6.36
CA ASP A 16 -46.33 -5.52 6.86
C ASP A 16 -45.10 -4.61 6.68
N GLY A 17 -44.84 -3.74 7.65
CA GLY A 17 -43.73 -2.81 7.63
C GLY A 17 -42.43 -3.55 7.90
N LEU A 18 -41.33 -3.13 7.28
CA LEU A 18 -40.01 -3.66 7.60
C LEU A 18 -39.76 -3.46 9.10
N GLY A 19 -39.59 -4.54 9.87
CA GLY A 19 -39.43 -4.46 11.32
C GLY A 19 -38.23 -3.60 11.75
N PRO A 20 -38.24 -2.96 12.94
CA PRO A 20 -37.17 -2.03 13.34
C PRO A 20 -35.78 -2.68 13.37
N ARG A 21 -35.72 -3.96 13.75
CA ARG A 21 -34.48 -4.74 13.79
C ARG A 21 -33.95 -5.02 12.38
N ALA A 22 -34.82 -5.39 11.44
CA ALA A 22 -34.42 -5.64 10.05
C ALA A 22 -33.92 -4.36 9.37
N ALA A 23 -34.61 -3.24 9.61
CA ALA A 23 -34.17 -1.91 9.17
C ALA A 23 -32.77 -1.56 9.70
N ALA A 24 -32.53 -1.78 11.00
CA ALA A 24 -31.23 -1.54 11.60
C ALA A 24 -30.12 -2.42 11.01
N ILE A 25 -30.37 -3.73 10.84
CA ILE A 25 -29.40 -4.68 10.27
C ILE A 25 -29.05 -4.31 8.84
N LEU A 26 -30.04 -3.98 8.01
CA LEU A 26 -29.81 -3.61 6.62
C LEU A 26 -28.96 -2.35 6.49
N VAL A 27 -29.32 -1.29 7.22
CA VAL A 27 -28.59 -0.02 7.20
C VAL A 27 -27.18 -0.17 7.78
N PHE A 28 -27.05 -0.85 8.91
CA PHE A 28 -25.75 -1.13 9.52
C PHE A 28 -24.86 -1.92 8.57
N GLY A 29 -25.39 -3.02 8.00
CA GLY A 29 -24.64 -3.93 7.15
C GLY A 29 -24.26 -3.31 5.80
N SER A 30 -25.17 -2.56 5.17
CA SER A 30 -24.87 -1.88 3.89
C SER A 30 -23.84 -0.79 4.09
N SER A 31 -23.94 0.03 5.14
CA SER A 31 -22.94 1.05 5.47
C SER A 31 -21.59 0.41 5.81
N ALA A 32 -21.55 -0.64 6.63
CA ALA A 32 -20.30 -1.36 6.91
C ALA A 32 -19.66 -1.91 5.63
N ALA A 33 -20.46 -2.49 4.73
CA ALA A 33 -19.98 -3.06 3.47
C ALA A 33 -19.35 -2.02 2.53
N VAL A 34 -19.91 -0.80 2.44
CA VAL A 34 -19.32 0.28 1.63
C VAL A 34 -17.89 0.59 2.11
N LEU A 35 -17.70 0.75 3.42
CA LEU A 35 -16.39 1.07 3.99
C LEU A 35 -15.41 -0.11 3.90
N VAL A 36 -15.89 -1.35 3.97
CA VAL A 36 -15.05 -2.54 3.72
C VAL A 36 -14.53 -2.52 2.27
N VAL A 37 -15.39 -2.26 1.29
CA VAL A 37 -15.00 -2.19 -0.13
C VAL A 37 -13.97 -1.08 -0.35
N GLU A 38 -14.19 0.11 0.22
CA GLU A 38 -13.27 1.25 0.11
C GLU A 38 -11.86 0.91 0.62
N ILE A 39 -11.74 0.42 1.86
CA ILE A 39 -10.44 0.13 2.49
C ILE A 39 -9.70 -0.97 1.74
N VAL A 40 -10.43 -1.99 1.29
CA VAL A 40 -9.83 -3.15 0.61
C VAL A 40 -9.44 -2.79 -0.82
N ALA A 41 -10.14 -1.86 -1.47
CA ALA A 41 -9.81 -1.40 -2.82
C ALA A 41 -8.43 -0.73 -2.88
N LEU A 42 -8.04 0.06 -1.86
CA LEU A 42 -6.70 0.65 -1.77
C LEU A 42 -5.59 -0.40 -1.91
N ARG A 43 -5.72 -1.49 -1.17
CA ARG A 43 -4.73 -2.58 -1.18
C ARG A 43 -4.75 -3.38 -2.46
N LEU A 44 -5.92 -3.54 -3.08
CA LEU A 44 -6.02 -4.24 -4.36
C LEU A 44 -5.39 -3.43 -5.51
N LEU A 45 -5.40 -2.10 -5.41
CA LEU A 45 -4.84 -1.19 -6.40
C LEU A 45 -3.35 -0.88 -6.17
N ALA A 46 -2.84 -1.08 -4.95
CA ALA A 46 -1.45 -0.85 -4.58
C ALA A 46 -0.43 -1.43 -5.57
N PRO A 47 -0.55 -2.68 -6.08
CA PRO A 47 0.44 -3.25 -7.01
C PRO A 47 0.45 -2.61 -8.40
N TYR A 48 -0.54 -1.77 -8.71
CA TYR A 48 -0.70 -1.18 -10.05
C TYR A 48 -0.54 0.33 -10.05
N LEU A 49 -0.95 0.99 -8.97
CA LEU A 49 -0.95 2.45 -8.84
C LEU A 49 0.00 2.95 -7.74
N GLY A 50 0.57 2.06 -6.93
CA GLY A 50 1.31 2.41 -5.71
C GLY A 50 0.40 2.76 -4.53
N LEU A 51 1.01 2.87 -3.34
CA LEU A 51 0.37 3.37 -2.12
C LEU A 51 0.85 4.79 -1.84
N THR A 52 0.24 5.76 -2.49
CA THR A 52 0.56 7.19 -2.34
C THR A 52 -0.59 7.95 -1.68
N LEU A 53 -0.32 9.16 -1.18
CA LEU A 53 -1.38 10.07 -0.73
C LEU A 53 -2.40 10.37 -1.84
N GLU A 54 -1.96 10.49 -3.09
CA GLU A 54 -2.83 10.77 -4.24
C GLU A 54 -3.80 9.63 -4.52
N THR A 55 -3.29 8.39 -4.61
CA THR A 55 -4.11 7.19 -4.84
C THR A 55 -5.08 6.97 -3.68
N SER A 56 -4.64 7.19 -2.45
CA SER A 56 -5.49 7.11 -1.27
C SER A 56 -6.62 8.14 -1.29
N THR A 57 -6.29 9.39 -1.62
CA THR A 57 -7.26 10.48 -1.73
C THR A 57 -8.25 10.24 -2.86
N LEU A 58 -7.79 9.72 -4.00
CA LEU A 58 -8.64 9.37 -5.15
C LEU A 58 -9.69 8.32 -4.77
N VAL A 59 -9.27 7.23 -4.11
CA VAL A 59 -10.20 6.16 -3.70
C VAL A 59 -11.23 6.64 -2.69
N ILE A 60 -10.81 7.43 -1.69
CA ILE A 60 -11.75 8.06 -0.74
C ILE A 60 -12.72 8.98 -1.50
N GLY A 61 -12.23 9.79 -2.43
CA GLY A 61 -13.06 10.68 -3.26
C GLY A 61 -14.11 9.91 -4.08
N ILE A 62 -13.74 8.78 -4.69
CA ILE A 62 -14.66 7.91 -5.42
C ILE A 62 -15.69 7.27 -4.48
N ALA A 63 -15.27 6.78 -3.31
CA ALA A 63 -16.16 6.18 -2.33
C ALA A 63 -17.18 7.20 -1.77
N LEU A 64 -16.74 8.41 -1.42
CA LEU A 64 -17.63 9.50 -1.01
C LEU A 64 -18.59 9.91 -2.13
N THR A 65 -18.12 9.95 -3.38
CA THR A 65 -18.98 10.19 -4.54
C THR A 65 -20.04 9.10 -4.68
N ALA A 66 -19.66 7.84 -4.49
CA ALA A 66 -20.58 6.70 -4.49
C ALA A 66 -21.65 6.84 -3.40
N ILE A 67 -21.25 7.21 -2.18
CA ILE A 67 -22.15 7.40 -1.05
C ILE A 67 -23.14 8.54 -1.33
N ALA A 68 -22.64 9.69 -1.78
CA ALA A 68 -23.46 10.85 -2.08
C ALA A 68 -24.45 10.57 -3.21
N PHE A 69 -23.95 10.06 -4.34
CA PHE A 69 -24.75 9.74 -5.51
C PHE A 69 -25.79 8.65 -5.21
N GLY A 70 -25.37 7.57 -4.55
CA GLY A 70 -26.23 6.46 -4.17
C GLY A 70 -27.34 6.86 -3.21
N SER A 71 -27.03 7.68 -2.21
CA SER A 71 -28.04 8.18 -1.24
C SER A 71 -29.05 9.12 -1.91
N TRP A 72 -28.57 10.02 -2.76
CA TRP A 72 -29.43 10.96 -3.49
C TRP A 72 -30.35 10.25 -4.49
N LEU A 73 -29.76 9.43 -5.38
CA LEU A 73 -30.51 8.69 -6.38
C LEU A 73 -31.43 7.65 -5.74
N GLY A 74 -30.96 6.96 -4.68
CA GLY A 74 -31.76 6.02 -3.91
C GLY A 74 -33.00 6.68 -3.31
N GLY A 75 -32.87 7.89 -2.74
CA GLY A 75 -34.02 8.67 -2.26
C GLY A 75 -35.02 8.99 -3.36
N HIS A 76 -34.52 9.46 -4.51
CA HIS A 76 -35.37 9.82 -5.65
C HIS A 76 -36.13 8.61 -6.23
N ILE A 77 -35.45 7.46 -6.37
CA ILE A 77 -36.06 6.22 -6.85
C ILE A 77 -37.06 5.66 -5.82
N ALA A 78 -36.78 5.81 -4.52
CA ALA A 78 -37.69 5.35 -3.45
C ALA A 78 -39.07 6.02 -3.49
N ASP A 79 -39.16 7.22 -4.08
CA ASP A 79 -40.43 7.92 -4.25
C ASP A 79 -41.24 7.41 -5.45
N GLN A 80 -40.58 6.80 -6.44
CA GLN A 80 -41.21 6.34 -7.68
C GLN A 80 -41.50 4.83 -7.68
N VAL A 81 -40.63 4.04 -7.02
CA VAL A 81 -40.68 2.58 -7.05
C VAL A 81 -40.70 2.04 -5.62
N ASP A 82 -41.53 1.02 -5.37
CA ASP A 82 -41.61 0.37 -4.05
C ASP A 82 -40.22 -0.13 -3.59
N PRO A 83 -39.65 0.43 -2.51
CA PRO A 83 -38.30 0.10 -2.06
C PRO A 83 -38.11 -1.38 -1.70
N ARG A 84 -39.18 -2.11 -1.36
CA ARG A 84 -39.12 -3.56 -1.10
C ARG A 84 -38.57 -4.35 -2.28
N ARG A 85 -38.78 -3.84 -3.49
CA ARG A 85 -38.35 -4.45 -4.75
C ARG A 85 -36.91 -4.13 -5.12
N LEU A 86 -36.31 -3.14 -4.46
CA LEU A 86 -35.01 -2.57 -4.80
C LEU A 86 -33.90 -3.04 -3.84
N ILE A 87 -34.20 -3.23 -2.56
CA ILE A 87 -33.21 -3.63 -1.55
C ILE A 87 -32.49 -4.94 -1.94
N GLY A 88 -33.25 -5.97 -2.35
CA GLY A 88 -32.69 -7.25 -2.77
C GLY A 88 -31.70 -7.11 -3.94
N PRO A 89 -32.13 -6.56 -5.10
CA PRO A 89 -31.24 -6.32 -6.23
C PRO A 89 -30.03 -5.42 -5.92
N SER A 90 -30.21 -4.35 -5.12
CA SER A 90 -29.09 -3.50 -4.71
C SER A 90 -28.03 -4.27 -3.94
N LEU A 91 -28.41 -5.12 -2.98
CA LEU A 91 -27.47 -5.98 -2.26
C LEU A 91 -26.84 -7.03 -3.18
N GLY A 92 -27.64 -7.65 -4.04
CA GLY A 92 -27.22 -8.77 -4.88
C GLY A 92 -26.24 -8.35 -5.98
N VAL A 93 -26.55 -7.27 -6.70
CA VAL A 93 -25.67 -6.71 -7.73
C VAL A 93 -24.39 -6.19 -7.10
N SER A 94 -24.46 -5.45 -5.99
CA SER A 94 -23.25 -5.02 -5.26
C SER A 94 -22.40 -6.22 -4.86
N GLY A 95 -23.00 -7.27 -4.30
CA GLY A 95 -22.27 -8.47 -3.89
C GLY A 95 -21.58 -9.18 -5.06
N ALA A 96 -22.25 -9.27 -6.21
CA ALA A 96 -21.68 -9.84 -7.42
C ALA A 96 -20.50 -9.00 -7.96
N VAL A 97 -20.64 -7.68 -8.05
CA VAL A 97 -19.55 -6.79 -8.50
C VAL A 97 -18.36 -6.86 -7.54
N VAL A 98 -18.61 -6.82 -6.23
CA VAL A 98 -17.56 -6.94 -5.20
C VAL A 98 -16.81 -8.27 -5.31
N ALA A 99 -17.52 -9.39 -5.50
CA ALA A 99 -16.90 -10.70 -5.69
C ALA A 99 -16.06 -10.79 -6.99
N LEU A 100 -16.48 -10.13 -8.06
CA LEU A 100 -15.78 -10.11 -9.35
C LEU A 100 -14.58 -9.16 -9.38
N THR A 101 -14.54 -8.18 -8.48
CA THR A 101 -13.57 -7.07 -8.49
C THR A 101 -12.11 -7.55 -8.58
N PRO A 102 -11.63 -8.56 -7.80
CA PRO A 102 -10.25 -9.04 -7.92
C PRO A 102 -9.90 -9.56 -9.31
N ALA A 103 -10.79 -10.36 -9.92
CA ALA A 103 -10.56 -10.95 -11.23
C ALA A 103 -10.56 -9.88 -12.33
N VAL A 104 -11.51 -8.94 -12.26
CA VAL A 104 -11.65 -7.83 -13.22
C VAL A 104 -10.42 -6.91 -13.18
N LEU A 105 -9.95 -6.53 -11.99
CA LEU A 105 -8.80 -5.62 -11.89
C LEU A 105 -7.50 -6.29 -12.33
N ARG A 106 -7.26 -7.55 -11.94
CA ARG A 106 -6.07 -8.29 -12.35
C ARG A 106 -6.00 -8.47 -13.87
N THR A 107 -7.09 -8.90 -14.49
CA THR A 107 -7.15 -9.09 -15.94
C THR A 107 -7.04 -7.77 -16.69
N THR A 108 -7.65 -6.70 -16.17
CA THR A 108 -7.55 -5.38 -16.79
C THR A 108 -6.13 -4.82 -16.69
N ALA A 109 -5.46 -4.99 -15.55
CA ALA A 109 -4.09 -4.52 -15.38
C ALA A 109 -3.10 -5.19 -16.33
N GLU A 110 -3.29 -6.48 -16.63
CA GLU A 110 -2.43 -7.23 -17.55
C GLU A 110 -2.72 -6.89 -19.02
N TRP A 111 -3.99 -6.92 -19.42
CA TRP A 111 -4.37 -6.86 -20.84
C TRP A 111 -4.70 -5.44 -21.33
N ALA A 112 -5.10 -4.54 -20.44
CA ALA A 112 -5.59 -3.21 -20.78
C ALA A 112 -5.27 -2.15 -19.70
N PRO A 113 -3.99 -1.93 -19.37
CA PRO A 113 -3.58 -1.02 -18.29
C PRO A 113 -4.11 0.41 -18.48
N ALA A 114 -4.29 0.87 -19.73
CA ALA A 114 -4.80 2.21 -20.06
C ALA A 114 -6.21 2.50 -19.53
N VAL A 115 -7.04 1.49 -19.27
CA VAL A 115 -8.40 1.65 -18.72
C VAL A 115 -8.52 1.24 -17.27
N LEU A 116 -7.42 0.84 -16.62
CA LEU A 116 -7.43 0.29 -15.26
C LEU A 116 -8.06 1.24 -14.25
N LEU A 117 -7.70 2.53 -14.28
CA LEU A 117 -8.26 3.55 -13.39
C LEU A 117 -9.78 3.70 -13.53
N VAL A 118 -10.29 3.62 -14.76
CA VAL A 118 -11.74 3.72 -15.03
C VAL A 118 -12.44 2.48 -14.48
N ILE A 119 -11.91 1.29 -14.74
CA ILE A 119 -12.48 0.04 -14.24
C ILE A 119 -12.42 -0.02 -12.70
N ALA A 120 -11.31 0.38 -12.09
CA ALA A 120 -11.16 0.52 -10.64
C ALA A 120 -12.16 1.49 -10.03
N SER A 121 -12.39 2.63 -10.69
CA SER A 121 -13.39 3.58 -10.24
C SER A 121 -14.79 2.98 -10.28
N LEU A 122 -15.12 2.21 -11.33
CA LEU A 122 -16.42 1.56 -11.47
C LEU A 122 -16.63 0.43 -10.44
N THR A 123 -15.60 -0.36 -10.13
CA THR A 123 -15.70 -1.43 -9.12
C THR A 123 -15.90 -0.91 -7.71
N ILE A 124 -15.57 0.35 -7.42
CA ILE A 124 -15.88 1.03 -6.15
C ILE A 124 -17.22 1.76 -6.24
N LEU A 125 -17.41 2.57 -7.28
CA LEU A 125 -18.56 3.45 -7.45
C LEU A 125 -19.88 2.69 -7.52
N VAL A 126 -19.94 1.62 -8.32
CA VAL A 126 -21.17 0.85 -8.54
C VAL A 126 -21.67 0.18 -7.26
N PRO A 127 -20.90 -0.68 -6.57
CA PRO A 127 -21.39 -1.30 -5.35
C PRO A 127 -21.59 -0.27 -4.23
N GLY A 128 -20.72 0.75 -4.14
CA GLY A 128 -20.84 1.83 -3.16
C GLY A 128 -22.16 2.60 -3.29
N ALA A 129 -22.55 2.98 -4.51
CA ALA A 129 -23.79 3.70 -4.77
C ALA A 129 -25.03 2.84 -4.49
N LEU A 130 -25.02 1.59 -4.94
CA LEU A 130 -26.13 0.65 -4.71
C LEU A 130 -26.33 0.32 -3.22
N LEU A 131 -25.24 0.12 -2.46
CA LEU A 131 -25.31 -0.12 -1.02
C LEU A 131 -25.76 1.14 -0.26
N SER A 132 -25.31 2.32 -0.68
CA SER A 132 -25.70 3.59 -0.05
C SER A 132 -27.17 3.95 -0.30
N ALA A 133 -27.75 3.48 -1.40
CA ALA A 133 -29.18 3.60 -1.68
C ALA A 133 -30.08 2.79 -0.72
N VAL A 134 -29.53 1.79 0.00
CA VAL A 134 -30.31 0.98 0.95
C VAL A 134 -30.87 1.83 2.10
N THR A 135 -30.11 2.80 2.60
CA THR A 135 -30.54 3.68 3.70
C THR A 135 -31.79 4.50 3.37
N PRO A 136 -31.87 5.25 2.25
CA PRO A 136 -33.09 5.94 1.87
C PRO A 136 -34.25 4.98 1.56
N PHE A 137 -34.00 3.79 0.98
CA PHE A 137 -35.03 2.76 0.80
C PHE A 137 -35.65 2.32 2.13
N VAL A 138 -34.81 1.99 3.11
CA VAL A 138 -35.26 1.60 4.45
C VAL A 138 -35.98 2.75 5.14
N THR A 139 -35.47 3.99 5.00
CA THR A 139 -36.10 5.19 5.55
C THR A 139 -37.52 5.37 5.02
N LYS A 140 -37.72 5.28 3.70
CA LYS A 140 -39.04 5.38 3.07
C LYS A 140 -40.02 4.33 3.58
N LEU A 141 -39.56 3.09 3.82
CA LEU A 141 -40.40 2.01 4.36
C LEU A 141 -40.76 2.17 5.84
N ARG A 142 -40.01 3.01 6.58
CA ARG A 142 -40.17 3.23 8.03
C ARG A 142 -40.90 4.53 8.36
N LEU A 143 -40.94 5.49 7.44
CA LEU A 143 -41.66 6.74 7.60
C LEU A 143 -43.17 6.50 7.42
N THR A 144 -43.88 6.31 8.53
CA THR A 144 -45.34 6.15 8.57
C THR A 144 -46.09 7.43 8.93
N SER A 145 -45.40 8.42 9.52
CA SER A 145 -45.98 9.71 9.93
C SER A 145 -44.96 10.83 9.81
N LEU A 146 -45.42 12.02 9.40
CA LEU A 146 -44.58 13.22 9.30
C LEU A 146 -44.06 13.68 10.67
N ALA A 147 -44.80 13.41 11.75
CA ALA A 147 -44.46 13.82 13.12
C ALA A 147 -43.20 13.14 13.67
N GLU A 148 -42.85 11.95 13.17
CA GLU A 148 -41.69 11.16 13.65
C GLU A 148 -40.51 11.16 12.67
N THR A 149 -40.59 11.99 11.61
CA THR A 149 -39.61 11.97 10.51
C THR A 149 -38.18 12.18 11.01
N GLY A 150 -37.96 13.19 11.88
CA GLY A 150 -36.63 13.47 12.43
C GLY A 150 -36.06 12.31 13.24
N THR A 151 -36.88 11.68 14.10
CA THR A 151 -36.46 10.57 14.94
C THR A 151 -36.10 9.33 14.13
N VAL A 152 -36.89 9.00 13.11
CA VAL A 152 -36.64 7.83 12.25
C VAL A 152 -35.39 8.03 11.40
N VAL A 153 -35.29 9.19 10.72
CA VAL A 153 -34.13 9.52 9.87
C VAL A 153 -32.86 9.61 10.70
N GLY A 154 -32.90 10.32 11.83
CA GLY A 154 -31.75 10.47 12.72
C GLY A 154 -31.26 9.13 13.28
N ARG A 155 -32.18 8.25 13.70
CA ARG A 155 -31.83 6.91 14.20
C ARG A 155 -31.20 6.02 13.13
N LEU A 156 -31.77 6.01 11.91
CA LEU A 156 -31.22 5.21 10.81
C LEU A 156 -29.86 5.75 10.37
N SER A 157 -29.71 7.08 10.26
CA SER A 157 -28.42 7.72 9.98
C SER A 157 -27.36 7.33 11.03
N GLY A 158 -27.69 7.44 12.32
CA GLY A 158 -26.79 7.03 13.39
C GLY A 158 -26.39 5.55 13.33
N ILE A 159 -27.33 4.66 13.05
CA ILE A 159 -27.03 3.22 12.87
C ILE A 159 -26.10 3.00 11.67
N GLY A 160 -26.32 3.70 10.56
CA GLY A 160 -25.46 3.63 9.38
C GLY A 160 -24.04 4.09 9.69
N THR A 161 -23.88 5.21 10.40
CA THR A 161 -22.57 5.71 10.85
C THR A 161 -21.87 4.71 11.77
N VAL A 162 -22.57 4.11 12.73
CA VAL A 162 -21.98 3.07 13.59
C VAL A 162 -21.57 1.84 12.78
N GLY A 163 -22.38 1.44 11.79
CA GLY A 163 -22.03 0.37 10.84
C GLY A 163 -20.76 0.69 10.05
N ALA A 164 -20.65 1.90 9.50
CA ALA A 164 -19.46 2.38 8.81
C ALA A 164 -18.22 2.32 9.70
N ILE A 165 -18.29 2.86 10.93
CA ILE A 165 -17.18 2.83 11.91
C ILE A 165 -16.74 1.39 12.19
N VAL A 166 -17.69 0.49 12.48
CA VAL A 166 -17.38 -0.92 12.75
C VAL A 166 -16.78 -1.58 11.52
N GLY A 167 -17.31 -1.33 10.32
CA GLY A 167 -16.77 -1.81 9.06
C GLY A 167 -15.33 -1.37 8.85
N THR A 168 -15.04 -0.09 9.06
CA THR A 168 -13.69 0.48 8.95
C THR A 168 -12.71 -0.16 9.92
N VAL A 169 -13.04 -0.17 11.22
CA VAL A 169 -12.16 -0.71 12.27
C VAL A 169 -11.95 -2.21 12.11
N LEU A 170 -13.01 -2.97 11.86
CA LEU A 170 -12.93 -4.42 11.67
C LEU A 170 -12.10 -4.77 10.44
N THR A 171 -12.27 -4.02 9.34
CA THR A 171 -11.50 -4.26 8.11
C THR A 171 -10.02 -3.96 8.32
N GLY A 172 -9.69 -2.75 8.79
CA GLY A 172 -8.32 -2.29 8.94
C GLY A 172 -7.51 -3.08 9.97
N PHE A 173 -8.10 -3.43 11.12
CA PHE A 173 -7.36 -4.08 12.21
C PHE A 173 -7.49 -5.60 12.23
N VAL A 174 -8.58 -6.18 11.71
CA VAL A 174 -8.85 -7.61 11.84
C VAL A 174 -8.84 -8.32 10.49
N LEU A 175 -9.72 -7.93 9.55
CA LEU A 175 -9.89 -8.68 8.30
C LEU A 175 -8.61 -8.68 7.48
N VAL A 176 -8.05 -7.50 7.24
CA VAL A 176 -6.81 -7.31 6.47
C VAL A 176 -5.62 -8.03 7.12
N SER A 177 -5.61 -8.18 8.44
CA SER A 177 -4.53 -8.88 9.15
C SER A 177 -4.61 -10.41 9.09
N ARG A 178 -5.80 -10.97 8.78
CA ARG A 178 -6.08 -12.41 8.89
C ARG A 178 -6.47 -13.07 7.56
N LEU A 179 -6.98 -12.30 6.61
CA LEU A 179 -7.51 -12.78 5.34
C LEU A 179 -6.86 -12.01 4.21
N SER A 180 -6.70 -12.66 3.05
CA SER A 180 -6.28 -12.00 1.82
C SER A 180 -7.34 -11.00 1.34
N VAL A 181 -6.93 -9.95 0.63
CA VAL A 181 -7.84 -8.94 0.06
C VAL A 181 -8.89 -9.60 -0.84
N SER A 182 -8.48 -10.57 -1.66
CA SER A 182 -9.42 -11.36 -2.47
C SER A 182 -10.41 -12.16 -1.62
N GLY A 183 -9.95 -12.75 -0.52
CA GLY A 183 -10.81 -13.48 0.41
C GLY A 183 -11.84 -12.58 1.09
N ILE A 184 -11.46 -11.36 1.46
CA ILE A 184 -12.38 -10.37 2.04
C ILE A 184 -13.47 -9.98 1.03
N LEU A 185 -13.09 -9.65 -0.21
CA LEU A 185 -14.05 -9.26 -1.25
C LEU A 185 -14.98 -10.41 -1.64
N LEU A 186 -14.46 -11.63 -1.82
CA LEU A 186 -15.29 -12.81 -2.10
C LEU A 186 -16.24 -13.12 -0.94
N GLY A 187 -15.75 -13.06 0.30
CA GLY A 187 -16.56 -13.27 1.50
C GLY A 187 -17.66 -12.22 1.65
N LEU A 188 -17.32 -10.95 1.48
CA LEU A 188 -18.30 -9.85 1.51
C LEU A 188 -19.33 -9.98 0.38
N GLY A 189 -18.87 -10.28 -0.84
CA GLY A 189 -19.74 -10.49 -1.99
C GLY A 189 -20.73 -11.64 -1.76
N ALA A 190 -20.26 -12.77 -1.21
CA ALA A 190 -21.11 -13.90 -0.84
C ALA A 190 -22.13 -13.53 0.25
N LEU A 191 -21.73 -12.77 1.27
CA LEU A 191 -22.63 -12.29 2.33
C LEU A 191 -23.71 -11.35 1.79
N LEU A 192 -23.35 -10.43 0.88
CA LEU A 192 -24.28 -9.51 0.24
C LEU A 192 -25.28 -10.24 -0.67
N VAL A 193 -24.83 -11.22 -1.45
CA VAL A 193 -25.70 -12.07 -2.28
C VAL A 193 -26.60 -12.95 -1.41
N ALA A 194 -26.10 -13.51 -0.32
CA ALA A 194 -26.94 -14.25 0.64
C ALA A 194 -27.99 -13.33 1.29
N GLY A 195 -27.63 -12.10 1.65
CA GLY A 195 -28.55 -11.07 2.15
C GLY A 195 -29.63 -10.71 1.13
N SER A 196 -29.23 -10.53 -0.13
CA SER A 196 -30.15 -10.35 -1.27
C SER A 196 -31.14 -11.50 -1.37
N ALA A 197 -30.63 -12.74 -1.36
CA ALA A 197 -31.45 -13.94 -1.46
C ALA A 197 -32.45 -14.07 -0.31
N TRP A 198 -32.04 -13.74 0.91
CA TRP A 198 -32.91 -13.74 2.07
C TRP A 198 -34.02 -12.68 1.98
N VAL A 199 -33.69 -11.46 1.52
CA VAL A 199 -34.67 -10.38 1.30
C VAL A 199 -35.65 -10.75 0.19
N GLU A 200 -35.18 -11.30 -0.92
CA GLU A 200 -36.04 -11.75 -2.03
C GLU A 200 -36.93 -12.91 -1.63
N TRP A 201 -36.40 -13.90 -0.90
CA TRP A 201 -37.18 -15.02 -0.38
C TRP A 201 -38.35 -14.55 0.49
N ARG A 202 -38.10 -13.58 1.38
CA ARG A 202 -39.12 -12.96 2.25
C ARG A 202 -40.17 -12.14 1.50
N THR A 203 -39.85 -11.59 0.32
CA THR A 203 -40.72 -10.63 -0.37
C THR A 203 -41.41 -11.18 -1.61
N ARG A 204 -40.81 -12.14 -2.33
CA ARG A 204 -41.24 -12.57 -3.67
C ARG A 204 -41.22 -14.09 -3.90
N GLY A 205 -40.68 -14.88 -2.96
CA GLY A 205 -40.42 -16.30 -3.17
C GLY A 205 -39.22 -16.57 -4.10
N TRP A 206 -38.79 -17.83 -4.16
CA TRP A 206 -37.46 -18.24 -4.66
C TRP A 206 -37.37 -18.26 -6.21
N ARG A 207 -37.27 -17.08 -6.86
CA ARG A 207 -37.17 -17.02 -8.34
C ARG A 207 -35.99 -16.21 -8.92
N GLY A 208 -35.23 -15.45 -8.13
CA GLY A 208 -34.15 -14.55 -8.63
C GLY A 208 -32.72 -14.84 -8.18
N THR A 209 -32.50 -15.74 -7.22
CA THR A 209 -31.22 -15.91 -6.52
C THR A 209 -30.15 -16.82 -7.17
N PRO A 210 -30.47 -17.82 -8.02
CA PRO A 210 -29.45 -18.78 -8.46
C PRO A 210 -28.42 -18.16 -9.42
N THR A 211 -28.80 -17.15 -10.21
CA THR A 211 -27.89 -16.45 -11.14
C THR A 211 -26.83 -15.64 -10.41
N LEU A 212 -27.19 -14.93 -9.34
CA LEU A 212 -26.23 -14.15 -8.54
C LEU A 212 -25.26 -15.05 -7.75
N ALA A 213 -25.75 -16.19 -7.25
CA ALA A 213 -24.90 -17.19 -6.60
C ALA A 213 -23.88 -17.81 -7.58
N LEU A 214 -24.30 -18.06 -8.82
CA LEU A 214 -23.39 -18.50 -9.90
C LEU A 214 -22.33 -17.45 -10.23
N VAL A 215 -22.69 -16.15 -10.22
CA VAL A 215 -21.71 -15.07 -10.47
C VAL A 215 -20.67 -14.98 -9.34
N VAL A 216 -21.06 -15.16 -8.08
CA VAL A 216 -20.10 -15.21 -6.96
C VAL A 216 -19.20 -16.43 -7.07
N ALA A 217 -19.74 -17.60 -7.39
CA ALA A 217 -18.96 -18.81 -7.61
C ALA A 217 -17.97 -18.64 -8.78
N ALA A 218 -18.44 -18.07 -9.90
CA ALA A 218 -17.63 -17.75 -11.06
C ALA A 218 -16.54 -16.72 -10.73
N GLY A 219 -16.84 -15.70 -9.92
CA GLY A 219 -15.85 -14.73 -9.43
C GLY A 219 -14.79 -15.36 -8.55
N GLY A 220 -15.17 -16.29 -7.67
CA GLY A 220 -14.23 -17.08 -6.87
C GLY A 220 -13.30 -17.93 -7.73
N LEU A 221 -13.86 -18.69 -8.69
CA LEU A 221 -13.08 -19.47 -9.66
C LEU A 221 -12.17 -18.58 -10.51
N ALA A 222 -12.70 -17.48 -11.07
CA ALA A 222 -11.93 -16.56 -11.90
C ALA A 222 -10.81 -15.87 -11.11
N ALA A 223 -11.01 -15.53 -9.83
CA ALA A 223 -9.97 -14.95 -8.99
C ALA A 223 -8.79 -15.90 -8.72
N THR A 224 -9.01 -17.22 -8.80
CA THR A 224 -7.94 -18.23 -8.68
C THR A 224 -7.16 -18.47 -9.97
N VAL A 225 -7.74 -18.14 -11.14
CA VAL A 225 -7.14 -18.38 -12.46
C VAL A 225 -6.63 -17.08 -13.11
N ALA A 226 -7.09 -15.92 -12.63
CA ALA A 226 -6.67 -14.61 -13.13
C ALA A 226 -5.15 -14.44 -13.01
N PRO A 227 -4.46 -14.03 -14.09
CA PRO A 227 -3.01 -13.83 -14.05
C PRO A 227 -2.61 -12.64 -13.16
N GLY A 228 -1.34 -12.58 -12.79
CA GLY A 228 -0.83 -11.59 -11.84
C GLY A 228 -0.79 -12.05 -10.38
N GLY A 229 -0.77 -13.38 -10.17
CA GLY A 229 -0.77 -14.02 -8.86
C GLY A 229 0.24 -13.41 -7.90
N CYS A 230 -0.28 -12.78 -6.86
CA CYS A 230 0.44 -12.58 -5.63
C CYS A 230 0.82 -13.94 -5.07
N ASP A 231 2.10 -14.22 -4.81
CA ASP A 231 2.46 -15.51 -4.20
C ASP A 231 2.10 -15.52 -2.71
N VAL A 232 2.35 -14.39 -2.04
CA VAL A 232 2.09 -14.19 -0.62
C VAL A 232 1.63 -12.76 -0.43
N GLU A 233 0.42 -12.59 0.11
CA GLU A 233 -0.04 -11.28 0.56
C GLU A 233 0.38 -11.08 2.02
N THR A 234 1.12 -10.00 2.28
CA THR A 234 1.60 -9.63 3.60
C THR A 234 0.75 -8.51 4.18
N LYS A 235 1.11 -8.02 5.38
CA LYS A 235 0.39 -6.89 5.97
C LYS A 235 0.60 -5.60 5.17
N TYR A 236 1.70 -5.47 4.43
CA TYR A 236 2.06 -4.23 3.74
C TYR A 236 2.10 -4.38 2.21
N HIS A 237 2.38 -5.58 1.69
CA HIS A 237 2.71 -5.79 0.28
C HIS A 237 2.07 -7.05 -0.30
N CYS A 238 1.92 -7.04 -1.62
CA CYS A 238 1.83 -8.25 -2.40
C CYS A 238 3.23 -8.72 -2.83
N ALA A 239 3.68 -9.86 -2.31
CA ALA A 239 5.02 -10.38 -2.57
C ALA A 239 5.01 -11.55 -3.56
N ARG A 240 6.03 -11.57 -4.43
CA ARG A 240 6.34 -12.66 -5.37
C ARG A 240 7.83 -12.95 -5.36
N VAL A 241 8.20 -14.23 -5.43
CA VAL A 241 9.60 -14.64 -5.54
C VAL A 241 9.80 -15.28 -6.91
N VAL A 242 10.56 -14.61 -7.77
CA VAL A 242 10.82 -15.05 -9.14
C VAL A 242 12.22 -15.65 -9.20
N SER A 243 12.34 -16.92 -9.56
CA SER A 243 13.63 -17.57 -9.79
C SER A 243 14.30 -17.03 -11.04
N ASP A 244 15.63 -17.01 -11.06
CA ASP A 244 16.39 -16.55 -12.21
C ASP A 244 16.12 -17.43 -13.46
N PRO A 245 15.70 -16.85 -14.59
CA PRO A 245 15.47 -17.62 -15.83
C PRO A 245 16.73 -18.30 -16.38
N ASP A 246 17.92 -17.82 -16.04
CA ASP A 246 19.20 -18.36 -16.53
C ASP A 246 19.64 -19.64 -15.77
N GLY A 247 18.84 -20.13 -14.81
CA GLY A 247 18.98 -21.47 -14.23
C GLY A 247 19.90 -21.58 -13.01
N GLY A 248 20.23 -20.46 -12.35
CA GLY A 248 20.94 -20.44 -11.06
C GLY A 248 20.01 -20.39 -9.83
N ASP A 249 20.58 -20.44 -8.63
CA ASP A 249 19.85 -20.31 -7.35
C ASP A 249 19.51 -18.85 -6.97
N GLY A 250 19.68 -17.94 -7.93
CA GLY A 250 19.25 -16.56 -7.88
C GLY A 250 17.73 -16.40 -7.78
N ARG A 251 17.29 -15.52 -6.88
CA ARG A 251 15.87 -15.20 -6.67
C ARG A 251 15.67 -13.70 -6.57
N THR A 252 14.68 -13.19 -7.31
CA THR A 252 14.25 -11.80 -7.24
C THR A 252 13.02 -11.68 -6.35
N LEU A 253 13.09 -10.86 -5.30
CA LEU A 253 11.94 -10.46 -4.51
C LEU A 253 11.23 -9.30 -5.21
N VAL A 254 9.97 -9.52 -5.55
CA VAL A 254 9.08 -8.51 -6.14
C VAL A 254 7.99 -8.17 -5.14
N LEU A 255 7.88 -6.90 -4.74
CA LEU A 255 6.81 -6.40 -3.87
C LEU A 255 5.99 -5.39 -4.66
N ASP A 256 4.66 -5.54 -4.68
CA ASP A 256 3.72 -4.65 -5.37
C ASP A 256 4.10 -4.36 -6.84
N GLY A 257 4.69 -5.36 -7.51
CA GLY A 257 5.11 -5.27 -8.91
C GLY A 257 6.53 -4.73 -9.14
N LEU A 258 7.17 -4.16 -8.13
CA LEU A 258 8.52 -3.62 -8.20
C LEU A 258 9.56 -4.65 -7.79
N ARG A 259 10.75 -4.63 -8.41
CA ARG A 259 11.86 -5.50 -8.01
C ARG A 259 12.59 -4.85 -6.83
N HIS A 260 12.47 -5.43 -5.65
CA HIS A 260 13.06 -4.88 -4.41
C HIS A 260 14.45 -5.45 -4.11
N SER A 261 14.70 -6.71 -4.44
CA SER A 261 15.98 -7.35 -4.13
C SER A 261 16.26 -8.55 -5.04
N TYR A 262 17.54 -8.82 -5.25
CA TYR A 262 18.04 -10.04 -5.86
C TYR A 262 18.97 -10.69 -4.85
N VAL A 263 18.75 -11.96 -4.62
CA VAL A 263 19.48 -12.78 -3.68
C VAL A 263 19.97 -14.01 -4.41
N ASP A 264 21.29 -14.14 -4.49
CA ASP A 264 21.92 -15.42 -4.80
C ASP A 264 22.13 -16.16 -3.47
N ILE A 265 21.51 -17.34 -3.34
CA ILE A 265 21.53 -18.10 -2.08
C ILE A 265 22.91 -18.71 -1.84
N ASP A 266 23.60 -19.14 -2.90
CA ASP A 266 24.87 -19.85 -2.82
C ASP A 266 26.07 -18.90 -2.94
N GLU A 267 25.91 -17.76 -3.61
CA GLU A 267 26.94 -16.73 -3.75
C GLU A 267 26.50 -15.37 -3.17
N PRO A 268 26.52 -15.17 -1.83
CA PRO A 268 26.12 -13.90 -1.18
C PRO A 268 26.92 -12.66 -1.62
N THR A 269 28.07 -12.86 -2.26
CA THR A 269 28.91 -11.80 -2.83
C THR A 269 28.46 -11.35 -4.21
N HIS A 270 27.54 -12.08 -4.85
CA HIS A 270 26.96 -11.71 -6.13
C HIS A 270 25.89 -10.63 -5.95
N LEU A 271 26.27 -9.39 -6.29
CA LEU A 271 25.40 -8.22 -6.20
C LEU A 271 24.91 -7.82 -7.59
N ARG A 272 23.63 -8.10 -7.90
CA ARG A 272 23.03 -7.79 -9.20
C ARG A 272 22.62 -6.33 -9.37
N PHE A 273 22.02 -5.75 -8.33
CA PHE A 273 21.54 -4.36 -8.37
C PHE A 273 22.70 -3.37 -8.24
N GLU A 274 22.68 -2.34 -9.09
CA GLU A 274 23.71 -1.29 -9.15
C GLU A 274 23.88 -0.53 -7.85
N TYR A 275 22.77 -0.09 -7.25
CA TYR A 275 22.82 0.63 -5.97
C TYR A 275 23.44 -0.24 -4.86
N VAL A 276 23.18 -1.55 -4.82
CA VAL A 276 23.78 -2.44 -3.82
C VAL A 276 25.29 -2.57 -4.07
N ARG A 277 25.72 -2.64 -5.33
CA ARG A 277 27.15 -2.58 -5.69
C ARG A 277 27.80 -1.26 -5.27
N ALA A 278 27.08 -0.15 -5.41
CA ALA A 278 27.56 1.17 -4.98
C ALA A 278 27.70 1.25 -3.45
N ILE A 279 26.68 0.82 -2.69
CA ILE A 279 26.75 0.76 -1.22
C ILE A 279 27.90 -0.15 -0.77
N ALA A 280 28.05 -1.34 -1.37
CA ALA A 280 29.16 -2.23 -1.06
C ALA A 280 30.53 -1.58 -1.36
N SER A 281 30.64 -0.79 -2.43
CA SER A 281 31.87 -0.05 -2.77
C SER A 281 32.22 1.00 -1.73
N VAL A 282 31.22 1.72 -1.22
CA VAL A 282 31.39 2.69 -0.12
C VAL A 282 31.91 1.98 1.13
N VAL A 283 31.23 0.90 1.56
CA VAL A 283 31.60 0.16 2.77
C VAL A 283 33.00 -0.46 2.64
N ASP A 284 33.36 -1.00 1.47
CA ASP A 284 34.67 -1.61 1.23
C ASP A 284 35.83 -0.63 1.12
N ALA A 285 35.55 0.62 0.76
CA ALA A 285 36.56 1.68 0.73
C ALA A 285 36.73 2.33 2.11
N ALA A 286 35.65 2.44 2.89
CA ALA A 286 35.66 3.12 4.19
C ALA A 286 36.16 2.24 5.34
N PHE A 287 35.84 0.95 5.32
CA PHE A 287 36.19 0.04 6.41
C PHE A 287 37.20 -1.02 5.96
N PRO A 288 38.16 -1.40 6.83
CA PRO A 288 39.10 -2.48 6.54
C PRO A 288 38.41 -3.77 6.09
N GLN A 289 38.97 -4.40 5.06
CA GLN A 289 38.43 -5.67 4.57
C GLN A 289 38.55 -6.76 5.63
N ARG A 290 37.54 -7.61 5.74
CA ARG A 290 37.43 -8.75 6.67
C ARG A 290 37.32 -8.40 8.16
N GLU A 291 37.36 -7.13 8.54
CA GLU A 291 37.09 -6.73 9.91
C GLU A 291 35.57 -6.64 10.15
N PRO A 292 35.07 -7.20 11.27
CA PRO A 292 33.63 -7.22 11.56
C PRO A 292 33.11 -5.82 11.88
N LEU A 293 31.87 -5.54 11.46
CA LEU A 293 31.17 -4.28 11.75
C LEU A 293 29.98 -4.52 12.70
N VAL A 294 29.48 -3.45 13.29
CA VAL A 294 28.19 -3.37 13.96
C VAL A 294 27.27 -2.49 13.12
N ALA A 295 26.46 -3.12 12.27
CA ALA A 295 25.61 -2.46 11.31
C ALA A 295 24.14 -2.44 11.76
N HIS A 296 23.42 -1.36 11.44
CA HIS A 296 21.97 -1.29 11.51
C HIS A 296 21.39 -0.99 10.13
N HIS A 297 20.39 -1.74 9.71
CA HIS A 297 19.73 -1.57 8.43
C HIS A 297 18.28 -1.17 8.66
N LEU A 298 17.90 0.01 8.15
CA LEU A 298 16.53 0.51 8.11
C LEU A 298 15.89 -0.06 6.84
N GLY A 299 15.08 -1.10 6.98
CA GLY A 299 14.63 -1.90 5.85
C GLY A 299 15.72 -2.83 5.29
N GLY A 300 15.38 -3.55 4.23
CA GLY A 300 16.29 -4.47 3.54
C GLY A 300 15.55 -5.70 3.02
N GLY A 301 14.73 -5.53 1.98
CA GLY A 301 13.72 -6.51 1.57
C GLY A 301 14.22 -7.96 1.43
N GLY A 302 15.33 -8.19 0.72
CA GLY A 302 15.95 -9.53 0.60
C GLY A 302 17.17 -9.76 1.49
N LEU A 303 17.49 -8.79 2.35
CA LEU A 303 18.67 -8.79 3.22
C LEU A 303 19.99 -8.97 2.44
N THR A 304 20.05 -8.50 1.19
CA THR A 304 21.22 -8.67 0.30
C THR A 304 22.48 -8.09 0.93
N LEU A 305 22.42 -6.85 1.44
CA LEU A 305 23.58 -6.21 2.06
C LEU A 305 23.99 -6.85 3.40
N PRO A 306 23.08 -7.16 4.36
CA PRO A 306 23.43 -7.96 5.53
C PRO A 306 24.13 -9.29 5.19
N ARG A 307 23.66 -10.03 4.17
CA ARG A 307 24.29 -11.27 3.71
C ARG A 307 25.68 -11.03 3.12
N TYR A 308 25.83 -9.96 2.33
CA TYR A 308 27.11 -9.52 1.79
C TYR A 308 28.13 -9.22 2.90
N LEU A 309 27.73 -8.48 3.94
CA LEU A 309 28.59 -8.16 5.07
C LEU A 309 28.97 -9.40 5.87
N ALA A 310 28.01 -10.30 6.14
CA ALA A 310 28.29 -11.57 6.82
C ALA A 310 29.32 -12.43 6.06
N ALA A 311 29.26 -12.44 4.72
CA ALA A 311 30.18 -13.20 3.87
C ALA A 311 31.57 -12.55 3.75
N THR A 312 31.64 -11.22 3.61
CA THR A 312 32.91 -10.50 3.38
C THR A 312 33.63 -10.09 4.65
N ARG A 313 32.90 -9.97 5.77
CA ARG A 313 33.37 -9.57 7.10
C ARG A 313 32.81 -10.51 8.18
N PRO A 314 33.31 -11.76 8.27
CA PRO A 314 32.83 -12.72 9.24
C PRO A 314 32.90 -12.17 10.68
N GLY A 315 31.81 -12.32 11.43
CA GLY A 315 31.66 -11.76 12.78
C GLY A 315 30.92 -10.42 12.83
N THR A 316 30.57 -9.83 11.68
CA THR A 316 29.70 -8.65 11.61
C THR A 316 28.36 -8.93 12.30
N ARG A 317 27.86 -7.94 13.05
CA ARG A 317 26.53 -7.94 13.66
C ARG A 317 25.65 -6.96 12.90
N SER A 318 24.75 -7.47 12.06
CA SER A 318 23.77 -6.70 11.32
C SER A 318 22.41 -6.81 12.00
N LEU A 319 21.94 -5.73 12.61
CA LEU A 319 20.56 -5.60 13.05
C LEU A 319 19.72 -5.01 11.90
N VAL A 320 18.59 -5.61 11.57
CA VAL A 320 17.68 -5.13 10.53
C VAL A 320 16.32 -4.82 11.12
N SER A 321 15.84 -3.61 10.95
CA SER A 321 14.46 -3.22 11.31
C SER A 321 13.58 -3.31 10.05
N GLU A 322 12.76 -4.36 9.98
CA GLU A 322 11.84 -4.63 8.87
C GLU A 322 10.39 -4.52 9.36
N ILE A 323 9.59 -3.64 8.77
CA ILE A 323 8.22 -3.39 9.23
C ILE A 323 7.28 -4.56 8.90
N ASP A 324 7.57 -5.31 7.84
CA ASP A 324 6.73 -6.36 7.31
C ASP A 324 7.21 -7.77 7.70
N ARG A 325 6.54 -8.33 8.71
CA ARG A 325 6.71 -9.75 9.11
C ARG A 325 6.60 -10.74 7.95
N GLY A 326 5.79 -10.43 6.94
CA GLY A 326 5.63 -11.27 5.76
C GLY A 326 6.92 -11.37 4.94
N VAL A 327 7.63 -10.25 4.77
CA VAL A 327 8.94 -10.19 4.09
C VAL A 327 9.99 -10.98 4.88
N VAL A 328 10.01 -10.86 6.21
CA VAL A 328 10.90 -11.68 7.07
C VAL A 328 10.65 -13.17 6.89
N ARG A 329 9.38 -13.59 6.85
CA ARG A 329 9.03 -14.99 6.61
C ARG A 329 9.44 -15.46 5.20
N ILE A 330 9.25 -14.63 4.17
CA ILE A 330 9.69 -14.94 2.80
C ILE A 330 11.21 -15.11 2.74
N ASN A 331 11.96 -14.29 3.47
CA ASN A 331 13.40 -14.44 3.55
C ASN A 331 13.83 -15.82 4.06
N HIS A 332 13.19 -16.31 5.13
CA HIS A 332 13.44 -17.65 5.66
C HIS A 332 12.94 -18.77 4.73
N ASP A 333 11.66 -18.72 4.35
CA ASP A 333 11.00 -19.83 3.66
C ASP A 333 11.41 -19.95 2.18
N ARG A 334 11.72 -18.82 1.54
CA ARG A 334 11.90 -18.74 0.08
C ARG A 334 13.18 -18.09 -0.38
N LEU A 335 13.91 -17.34 0.44
CA LEU A 335 15.21 -16.78 0.07
C LEU A 335 16.37 -17.39 0.89
N GLY A 336 16.13 -18.51 1.57
CA GLY A 336 17.16 -19.30 2.22
C GLY A 336 17.88 -18.62 3.37
N LEU A 337 17.26 -17.63 4.04
CA LEU A 337 17.85 -16.99 5.23
C LEU A 337 18.01 -18.04 6.33
N ARG A 338 19.27 -18.38 6.65
CA ARG A 338 19.65 -19.26 7.76
C ARG A 338 19.99 -18.41 8.99
N SER A 339 19.82 -18.96 10.19
CA SER A 339 20.13 -18.30 11.47
C SER A 339 21.63 -18.10 11.74
N GLU A 340 22.44 -18.00 10.69
CA GLU A 340 23.90 -18.01 10.77
C GLU A 340 24.46 -16.70 10.18
N GLY A 341 25.52 -16.17 10.79
CA GLY A 341 26.27 -15.04 10.22
C GLY A 341 26.00 -13.65 10.82
N GLY A 342 25.34 -13.58 11.99
CA GLY A 342 25.22 -12.31 12.74
C GLY A 342 24.13 -11.36 12.23
N ILE A 343 23.17 -11.86 11.45
CA ILE A 343 22.00 -11.10 10.99
C ILE A 343 20.83 -11.31 11.97
N ASP A 344 20.41 -10.26 12.66
CA ASP A 344 19.23 -10.21 13.53
C ASP A 344 18.15 -9.34 12.87
N VAL A 345 16.94 -9.88 12.68
CA VAL A 345 15.84 -9.16 12.02
C VAL A 345 14.72 -8.91 13.03
N ARG A 346 14.45 -7.63 13.32
CA ARG A 346 13.35 -7.20 14.18
C ARG A 346 12.19 -6.72 13.33
N VAL A 347 11.01 -7.26 13.66
CA VAL A 347 9.76 -6.83 13.04
C VAL A 347 9.27 -5.56 13.74
N GLU A 348 9.68 -4.40 13.23
CA GLU A 348 9.38 -3.09 13.81
C GLU A 348 9.47 -1.97 12.78
N ASP A 349 8.95 -0.80 13.12
CA ASP A 349 9.20 0.42 12.35
C ASP A 349 10.66 0.86 12.49
N GLY A 350 11.31 1.22 11.38
CA GLY A 350 12.73 1.57 11.35
C GLY A 350 13.08 2.76 12.25
N ARG A 351 12.24 3.80 12.29
CA ARG A 351 12.49 4.99 13.12
C ARG A 351 12.33 4.67 14.60
N LEU A 352 11.31 3.90 14.96
CA LEU A 352 11.11 3.46 16.34
C LEU A 352 12.22 2.51 16.81
N GLY A 353 12.73 1.65 15.92
CA GLY A 353 13.87 0.77 16.19
C GLY A 353 15.16 1.56 16.43
N LEU A 354 15.42 2.56 15.59
CA LEU A 354 16.59 3.46 15.69
C LEU A 354 16.66 4.19 17.04
N ARG A 355 15.52 4.66 17.56
CA ARG A 355 15.41 5.34 18.86
C ARG A 355 15.72 4.44 20.06
N GLN A 356 15.62 3.12 19.90
CA GLN A 356 15.94 2.18 20.97
C GLN A 356 17.44 1.87 21.06
N LEU A 357 18.21 2.24 20.03
CA LEU A 357 19.65 2.01 20.01
C LEU A 357 20.38 3.04 20.88
N GLY A 358 21.44 2.59 21.55
CA GLY A 358 22.34 3.48 22.29
C GLY A 358 23.09 4.43 21.34
N SER A 359 23.51 5.58 21.87
CA SER A 359 24.40 6.48 21.14
C SER A 359 25.76 5.82 20.88
N ASP A 360 26.45 6.26 19.82
CA ASP A 360 27.81 5.82 19.47
C ASP A 360 27.98 4.29 19.41
N SER A 361 26.94 3.59 18.94
CA SER A 361 26.82 2.13 19.05
C SER A 361 26.93 1.38 17.72
N ARG A 362 26.99 2.11 16.59
CA ARG A 362 27.01 1.55 15.24
C ARG A 362 28.17 2.12 14.43
N ASP A 363 28.80 1.25 13.65
CA ASP A 363 29.80 1.65 12.65
C ASP A 363 29.12 2.05 11.34
N LEU A 364 28.00 1.39 11.02
CA LEU A 364 27.29 1.57 9.76
C LEU A 364 25.78 1.61 9.99
N VAL A 365 25.11 2.62 9.46
CA VAL A 365 23.66 2.65 9.32
C VAL A 365 23.32 2.68 7.83
N VAL A 366 22.42 1.79 7.39
CA VAL A 366 22.00 1.71 5.99
C VAL A 366 20.51 2.00 5.86
N GLY A 367 20.16 3.03 5.09
CA GLY A 367 18.78 3.32 4.69
C GLY A 367 18.41 2.58 3.41
N ASP A 368 17.57 1.56 3.50
CA ASP A 368 17.05 0.79 2.35
C ASP A 368 15.58 0.39 2.59
N ALA A 369 14.77 1.38 2.99
CA ALA A 369 13.36 1.21 3.32
C ALA A 369 12.47 1.88 2.27
N PHE A 370 11.55 1.11 1.68
CA PHE A 370 10.64 1.60 0.64
C PHE A 370 9.19 1.18 0.93
N GLY A 371 8.27 2.15 0.87
CA GLY A 371 6.83 1.94 0.91
C GLY A 371 6.24 1.98 -0.51
N GLY A 372 6.58 1.01 -1.36
CA GLY A 372 6.29 1.07 -2.79
C GLY A 372 7.43 1.74 -3.56
N VAL A 373 7.16 2.86 -4.24
CA VAL A 373 8.18 3.61 -5.02
C VAL A 373 8.95 4.66 -4.21
N SER A 374 8.54 4.97 -2.97
CA SER A 374 9.09 6.07 -2.16
C SER A 374 9.67 5.59 -0.83
N VAL A 375 10.67 6.33 -0.33
CA VAL A 375 11.14 6.20 1.05
C VAL A 375 10.08 6.81 1.99
N PRO A 376 9.68 6.15 3.09
CA PRO A 376 8.72 6.72 4.04
C PRO A 376 9.20 8.08 4.58
N TRP A 377 8.36 9.12 4.46
CA TRP A 377 8.72 10.51 4.81
C TRP A 377 9.31 10.68 6.21
N HIS A 378 8.85 9.87 7.18
CA HIS A 378 9.33 10.00 8.56
C HIS A 378 10.76 9.49 8.75
N LEU A 379 11.39 8.90 7.72
CA LEU A 379 12.79 8.49 7.69
C LEU A 379 13.70 9.49 6.97
N THR A 380 13.16 10.54 6.35
CA THR A 380 13.88 11.48 5.46
C THR A 380 14.06 12.87 6.09
N THR A 381 13.67 13.03 7.35
CA THR A 381 13.64 14.33 8.07
C THR A 381 14.92 14.60 8.85
N VAL A 382 15.23 15.88 9.14
CA VAL A 382 16.33 16.28 10.03
C VAL A 382 16.28 15.54 11.37
N GLU A 383 15.10 15.35 11.96
CA GLU A 383 14.94 14.65 13.23
C GLU A 383 15.30 13.16 13.13
N ALA A 384 14.99 12.53 11.99
CA ALA A 384 15.40 11.15 11.71
C ALA A 384 16.91 11.07 11.47
N MET A 385 17.50 12.01 10.71
CA MET A 385 18.94 12.08 10.50
C MET A 385 19.69 12.34 11.81
N THR A 386 19.13 13.12 12.72
CA THR A 386 19.68 13.35 14.07
C THR A 386 19.68 12.05 14.89
N ASP A 387 18.61 11.25 14.79
CA ASP A 387 18.56 9.92 15.39
C ASP A 387 19.61 8.97 14.80
N VAL A 388 19.87 9.05 13.48
CA VAL A 388 20.94 8.27 12.80
C VAL A 388 22.32 8.72 13.28
N ARG A 389 22.60 10.02 13.25
CA ARG A 389 23.87 10.60 13.70
C ARG A 389 24.18 10.21 15.14
N ARG A 390 23.18 10.27 16.02
CA ARG A 390 23.33 9.89 17.44
C ARG A 390 23.81 8.45 17.62
N VAL A 391 23.35 7.51 16.81
CA VAL A 391 23.69 6.08 16.99
C VAL A 391 25.00 5.68 16.32
N LEU A 392 25.46 6.46 15.34
CA LEU A 392 26.76 6.27 14.71
C LEU A 392 27.86 6.67 15.68
N ASN A 393 28.97 5.93 15.67
CA ASN A 393 30.20 6.35 16.35
C ASN A 393 30.96 7.40 15.52
N GLU A 394 32.07 7.92 16.07
CA GLU A 394 32.85 8.99 15.44
C GLU A 394 33.34 8.66 14.02
N GLU A 395 33.67 7.40 13.73
CA GLU A 395 34.11 6.93 12.41
C GLU A 395 32.96 6.35 11.56
N GLY A 396 31.72 6.50 12.05
CA GLY A 396 30.56 5.84 11.51
C GLY A 396 30.06 6.47 10.21
N LEU A 397 29.40 5.64 9.38
CA LEU A 397 28.83 6.06 8.11
C LEU A 397 27.32 5.81 8.06
N TYR A 398 26.58 6.78 7.54
CA TYR A 398 25.23 6.59 7.03
C TYR A 398 25.28 6.46 5.51
N VAL A 399 24.65 5.41 4.98
CA VAL A 399 24.50 5.21 3.54
C VAL A 399 23.04 4.92 3.21
N ALA A 400 22.43 5.73 2.35
CA ALA A 400 21.02 5.61 2.00
C ALA A 400 20.83 5.37 0.50
N ASN A 401 19.99 4.41 0.16
CA ASN A 401 19.46 4.22 -1.19
C ASN A 401 18.30 5.19 -1.40
N LEU A 402 18.40 6.04 -2.42
CA LEU A 402 17.36 6.99 -2.83
C LEU A 402 16.87 6.59 -4.22
N ILE A 403 15.58 6.81 -4.48
CA ILE A 403 15.01 6.61 -5.81
C ILE A 403 14.27 7.88 -6.18
N ASP A 404 14.64 8.50 -7.29
CA ASP A 404 13.99 9.70 -7.79
C ASP A 404 14.15 9.81 -9.31
N HIS A 405 13.26 10.57 -9.94
CA HIS A 405 13.21 10.75 -11.39
C HIS A 405 12.96 12.21 -11.77
N GLY A 406 13.24 12.55 -13.04
CA GLY A 406 12.97 13.88 -13.57
C GLY A 406 13.82 14.97 -12.92
N GLY A 407 13.20 15.83 -12.11
CA GLY A 407 13.87 16.99 -11.49
C GLY A 407 14.84 16.64 -10.35
N MET A 408 14.78 15.41 -9.83
CA MET A 408 15.50 14.99 -8.62
C MET A 408 15.10 15.78 -7.37
N ASP A 409 13.86 16.27 -7.30
CA ASP A 409 13.41 17.18 -6.25
C ASP A 409 13.45 16.52 -4.86
N PHE A 410 13.12 15.23 -4.76
CA PHE A 410 13.23 14.48 -3.52
C PHE A 410 14.69 14.21 -3.15
N ALA A 411 15.51 13.74 -4.10
CA ALA A 411 16.92 13.46 -3.83
C ALA A 411 17.69 14.72 -3.42
N ARG A 412 17.38 15.87 -4.03
CA ARG A 412 17.92 17.19 -3.63
C ARG A 412 17.48 17.58 -2.22
N ALA A 413 16.21 17.39 -1.88
CA ALA A 413 15.69 17.68 -0.54
C ALA A 413 16.31 16.78 0.54
N GLU A 414 16.49 15.48 0.25
CA GLU A 414 17.15 14.55 1.17
C GLU A 414 18.62 14.92 1.38
N VAL A 415 19.36 15.24 0.32
CA VAL A 415 20.76 15.68 0.42
C VAL A 415 20.87 17.00 1.21
N ALA A 416 19.97 17.95 0.98
CA ALA A 416 19.92 19.18 1.78
C ALA A 416 19.69 18.88 3.26
N THR A 417 18.80 17.95 3.56
CA THR A 417 18.47 17.51 4.92
C THR A 417 19.64 16.80 5.61
N LEU A 418 20.39 15.97 4.87
CA LEU A 418 21.63 15.36 5.36
C LEU A 418 22.68 16.42 5.68
N GLY A 419 22.81 17.46 4.86
CA GLY A 419 23.76 18.56 5.06
C GLY A 419 23.48 19.42 6.29
N GLU A 420 22.25 19.47 6.79
CA GLU A 420 21.92 20.11 8.07
C GLU A 420 22.38 19.30 9.28
N THR A 421 22.58 17.99 9.12
CA THR A 421 22.87 17.08 10.22
C THR A 421 24.32 16.60 10.24
N PHE A 422 24.94 16.35 9.09
CA PHE A 422 26.28 15.78 8.94
C PHE A 422 27.24 16.78 8.29
N GLU A 423 28.51 16.73 8.69
CA GLU A 423 29.54 17.62 8.15
C GLU A 423 29.97 17.24 6.72
N HIS A 424 29.99 15.95 6.41
CA HIS A 424 30.41 15.43 5.12
C HIS A 424 29.29 14.65 4.44
N VAL A 425 28.83 15.15 3.30
CA VAL A 425 27.82 14.50 2.46
C VAL A 425 28.34 14.33 1.04
N ALA A 426 28.07 13.18 0.44
CA ALA A 426 28.35 12.89 -0.96
C ALA A 426 27.19 12.12 -1.59
N LEU A 427 27.02 12.30 -2.90
CA LEU A 427 25.99 11.62 -3.68
C LEU A 427 26.64 10.80 -4.79
N LEU A 428 26.23 9.55 -4.92
CA LEU A 428 26.69 8.60 -5.91
C LEU A 428 25.53 8.25 -6.85
N GLY A 429 25.80 8.21 -8.15
CA GLY A 429 24.76 7.88 -9.13
C GLY A 429 25.27 7.91 -10.56
N GLU A 430 24.36 7.72 -11.50
CA GLU A 430 24.64 7.94 -12.92
C GLU A 430 25.03 9.40 -13.16
N PRO A 431 26.07 9.68 -13.96
CA PRO A 431 26.59 11.05 -14.13
C PRO A 431 25.50 12.08 -14.48
N ALA A 432 24.55 11.72 -15.35
CA ALA A 432 23.46 12.62 -15.74
C ALA A 432 22.54 13.01 -14.57
N ASP A 433 22.27 12.07 -13.67
CA ASP A 433 21.35 12.24 -12.54
C ASP A 433 21.96 13.09 -11.43
N ILE A 434 23.29 13.03 -11.26
CA ILE A 434 24.03 13.77 -10.23
C ILE A 434 24.70 15.06 -10.76
N GLY A 435 24.28 15.55 -11.93
CA GLY A 435 24.73 16.83 -12.49
C GLY A 435 26.13 16.83 -13.10
N LEU A 436 26.71 15.65 -13.35
CA LEU A 436 28.04 15.46 -13.96
C LEU A 436 27.97 15.02 -15.44
N GLY A 437 26.77 14.76 -15.97
CA GLY A 437 26.56 14.37 -17.35
C GLY A 437 26.50 15.56 -18.32
N PRO A 438 26.63 15.32 -19.64
CA PRO A 438 26.19 16.27 -20.65
C PRO A 438 24.71 16.63 -20.40
N THR A 439 24.22 17.74 -20.95
CA THR A 439 22.84 18.29 -20.80
C THR A 439 21.67 17.36 -21.22
N ALA A 440 21.87 16.05 -21.30
CA ALA A 440 20.81 15.06 -21.39
C ALA A 440 19.90 15.15 -20.16
N ALA A 441 18.60 14.94 -20.41
CA ALA A 441 17.62 14.84 -19.34
C ALA A 441 17.97 13.65 -18.44
N SER A 442 17.86 13.84 -17.12
CA SER A 442 17.96 12.77 -16.15
C SER A 442 16.84 11.76 -16.40
N ASP A 443 17.20 10.50 -16.64
CA ASP A 443 16.24 9.40 -16.78
C ASP A 443 15.71 8.96 -15.42
N GLY A 444 16.46 9.23 -14.34
CA GLY A 444 16.12 8.84 -12.98
C GLY A 444 16.48 7.41 -12.65
N GLY A 445 16.38 7.07 -11.37
CA GLY A 445 16.68 5.75 -10.87
C GLY A 445 17.21 5.77 -9.45
N ASN A 446 18.06 4.80 -9.13
CA ASN A 446 18.70 4.73 -7.83
C ASN A 446 19.87 5.71 -7.73
N LEU A 447 19.95 6.41 -6.60
CA LEU A 447 21.11 7.16 -6.14
C LEU A 447 21.52 6.63 -4.77
N VAL A 448 22.78 6.83 -4.39
CA VAL A 448 23.27 6.49 -3.05
C VAL A 448 23.80 7.76 -2.39
N ALA A 449 23.16 8.17 -1.30
CA ALA A 449 23.66 9.23 -0.45
C ALA A 449 24.58 8.64 0.62
N LEU A 450 25.69 9.31 0.88
CA LEU A 450 26.67 9.01 1.91
C LEU A 450 26.74 10.21 2.86
N ALA A 451 26.69 9.97 4.17
CA ALA A 451 26.86 11.02 5.17
C ALA A 451 27.73 10.54 6.35
N SER A 452 28.56 11.44 6.88
CA SER A 452 29.44 11.21 8.03
C SER A 452 29.85 12.51 8.71
N ASP A 453 30.29 12.42 9.97
CA ASP A 453 30.94 13.51 10.70
C ASP A 453 32.46 13.58 10.43
N GLN A 454 33.04 12.57 9.77
CA GLN A 454 34.46 12.55 9.40
C GLN A 454 34.67 12.58 7.89
N PRO A 455 35.79 13.15 7.39
CA PRO A 455 36.11 13.14 5.97
C PRO A 455 36.23 11.71 5.43
N VAL A 456 35.56 11.44 4.31
CA VAL A 456 35.61 10.13 3.64
C VAL A 456 36.52 10.20 2.41
N ASP A 457 37.35 9.18 2.17
CA ASP A 457 38.19 9.09 0.96
C ASP A 457 37.35 8.77 -0.28
N LEU A 458 36.78 9.81 -0.89
CA LEU A 458 35.97 9.70 -2.11
C LEU A 458 36.77 9.11 -3.29
N SER A 459 38.10 9.26 -3.30
CA SER A 459 38.95 8.68 -4.35
C SER A 459 39.02 7.16 -4.23
N ALA A 460 39.08 6.63 -3.00
CA ALA A 460 39.01 5.20 -2.73
C ALA A 460 37.65 4.63 -3.10
N ILE A 461 36.57 5.35 -2.78
CA ILE A 461 35.21 4.96 -3.16
C ILE A 461 35.07 4.91 -4.69
N GLN A 462 35.55 5.92 -5.43
CA GLN A 462 35.49 5.90 -6.90
C GLN A 462 36.26 4.71 -7.49
N ARG A 463 37.45 4.40 -6.96
CA ARG A 463 38.21 3.21 -7.39
C ARG A 463 37.43 1.91 -7.14
N ALA A 464 36.72 1.81 -6.01
CA ALA A 464 35.89 0.66 -5.70
C ALA A 464 34.67 0.54 -6.62
N LEU A 465 34.00 1.66 -6.94
CA LEU A 465 32.91 1.71 -7.92
C LEU A 465 33.37 1.23 -9.31
N ASP A 466 34.50 1.77 -9.77
CA ASP A 466 35.08 1.42 -11.07
C ASP A 466 35.47 -0.07 -11.10
N ALA A 467 36.03 -0.62 -10.01
CA ALA A 467 36.35 -2.03 -9.90
C ALA A 467 35.11 -2.95 -9.99
N ARG A 468 33.95 -2.48 -9.51
CA ARG A 468 32.66 -3.17 -9.63
C ARG A 468 31.91 -2.86 -10.94
N ARG A 469 32.49 -2.02 -11.80
CA ARG A 469 31.95 -1.61 -13.12
C ARG A 469 30.53 -1.05 -13.01
N THR A 470 30.28 -0.21 -12.01
CA THR A 470 28.96 0.43 -11.84
C THR A 470 28.71 1.53 -12.86
N GLY A 471 29.75 2.16 -13.42
CA GLY A 471 29.62 3.35 -14.27
C GLY A 471 29.35 4.65 -13.50
N TRP A 472 28.96 4.53 -12.23
CA TRP A 472 28.57 5.65 -11.38
C TRP A 472 29.74 6.56 -11.01
N LYS A 473 29.39 7.83 -10.75
CA LYS A 473 30.30 8.88 -10.29
C LYS A 473 29.85 9.43 -8.95
N ILE A 474 30.72 10.24 -8.36
CA ILE A 474 30.51 10.86 -7.05
C ILE A 474 30.49 12.37 -7.23
N THR A 475 29.50 13.04 -6.64
CA THR A 475 29.46 14.49 -6.48
C THR A 475 29.47 14.85 -4.99
N ALA A 476 30.25 15.86 -4.61
CA ALA A 476 30.46 16.29 -3.22
C ALA A 476 30.91 17.77 -3.19
N GLY A 477 30.92 18.39 -2.02
CA GLY A 477 31.42 19.76 -1.85
C GLY A 477 30.63 20.79 -2.66
N GLU A 478 31.32 21.72 -3.33
CA GLU A 478 30.68 22.81 -4.10
C GLU A 478 29.79 22.28 -5.24
N ASP A 479 30.18 21.20 -5.91
CA ASP A 479 29.39 20.58 -6.99
C ASP A 479 28.07 20.02 -6.44
N LEU A 480 28.11 19.37 -5.27
CA LEU A 480 26.92 18.87 -4.59
C LEU A 480 26.04 20.02 -4.10
N THR A 481 26.61 21.09 -3.56
CA THR A 481 25.86 22.28 -3.14
C THR A 481 25.18 22.94 -4.34
N SER A 482 25.87 23.05 -5.48
CA SER A 482 25.29 23.57 -6.72
C SER A 482 24.19 22.66 -7.25
N TRP A 483 24.40 21.34 -7.21
CA TRP A 483 23.39 20.35 -7.59
C TRP A 483 22.20 20.39 -6.64
N THR A 484 22.38 20.56 -5.34
CA THR A 484 21.28 20.63 -4.37
C THR A 484 20.48 21.92 -4.55
N GLY A 485 21.15 23.03 -4.84
CA GLY A 485 20.51 24.32 -5.09
C GLY A 485 19.73 24.82 -3.88
N ALA A 486 18.55 25.38 -4.11
CA ALA A 486 17.66 25.90 -3.06
C ALA A 486 16.62 24.84 -2.61
N ALA A 487 16.98 23.56 -2.65
CA ALA A 487 16.09 22.48 -2.24
C ALA A 487 15.66 22.62 -0.79
N GLN A 488 14.43 22.21 -0.53
CA GLN A 488 13.82 22.34 0.79
C GLN A 488 14.40 21.28 1.75
N VAL A 489 14.71 21.71 2.97
CA VAL A 489 15.02 20.80 4.09
C VAL A 489 13.74 20.16 4.61
N LEU A 490 13.76 18.85 4.81
CA LEU A 490 12.64 18.05 5.29
C LEU A 490 12.65 17.97 6.82
N THR A 491 11.52 18.29 7.45
CA THR A 491 11.34 18.18 8.91
C THR A 491 10.12 17.34 9.23
N ASP A 492 9.98 16.89 10.48
CA ASP A 492 8.79 16.17 10.95
C ASP A 492 7.48 16.93 10.70
N ASP A 493 7.53 18.25 10.77
CA ASP A 493 6.38 19.12 10.52
C ASP A 493 6.10 19.31 9.02
N HIS A 494 7.12 19.15 8.16
CA HIS A 494 6.97 19.37 6.71
C HIS A 494 7.95 18.54 5.86
N ALA A 495 7.49 17.35 5.44
CA ALA A 495 8.21 16.46 4.54
C ALA A 495 7.30 15.94 3.40
N PRO A 496 7.04 16.74 2.34
CA PRO A 496 6.13 16.39 1.26
C PRO A 496 6.75 15.40 0.25
N VAL A 497 7.31 14.30 0.73
CA VAL A 497 8.07 13.32 -0.09
C VAL A 497 7.26 12.81 -1.28
N ASP A 498 6.00 12.47 -1.07
CA ASP A 498 5.10 12.00 -2.14
C ASP A 498 4.90 13.05 -3.25
N GLN A 499 4.98 14.34 -2.95
CA GLN A 499 4.83 15.42 -3.93
C GLN A 499 6.15 15.79 -4.63
N LEU A 500 7.28 15.50 -3.99
CA LEU A 500 8.61 15.73 -4.56
C LEU A 500 8.99 14.64 -5.57
N LEU A 501 8.43 13.44 -5.42
CA LEU A 501 8.67 12.34 -6.34
C LEU A 501 7.84 12.50 -7.61
N GLN A 502 8.52 12.45 -8.75
CA GLN A 502 7.83 12.28 -10.03
C GLN A 502 7.58 10.79 -10.28
N PRO A 503 6.34 10.38 -10.62
CA PRO A 503 6.05 8.98 -10.90
C PRO A 503 6.88 8.50 -12.10
N TYR A 504 7.52 7.34 -11.96
CA TYR A 504 8.19 6.65 -13.07
C TYR A 504 7.19 6.45 -14.20
N SER A 505 7.40 7.16 -15.31
CA SER A 505 6.70 6.89 -16.56
C SER A 505 7.50 5.81 -17.29
N PRO A 506 7.04 4.54 -17.37
CA PRO A 506 7.69 3.58 -18.22
C PRO A 506 7.71 4.17 -19.62
N GLN A 507 8.90 4.41 -20.17
CA GLN A 507 9.04 4.85 -21.56
C GLN A 507 8.30 3.84 -22.43
N SER A 508 7.23 4.30 -23.06
CA SER A 508 6.51 3.54 -24.06
C SER A 508 7.42 3.33 -25.26
N GLY A 509 8.08 2.18 -25.32
CA GLY A 509 8.71 1.67 -26.53
C GLY A 509 10.18 1.28 -26.38
N GLN A 510 10.41 -0.02 -26.15
CA GLN A 510 11.03 -0.90 -27.16
C GLN A 510 10.68 -2.35 -26.91
#